data_AF-H1VFA4-F1
#
_entry.id   AF-H1VFA4-F1
#
_cell.length_a   1.000
_cell.length_b   1.000
_cell.length_c   1.000
_cell.angle_alpha   90.00
_cell.angle_beta   90.00
_cell.angle_gamma   90.00
#
_symmetry.space_group_name_H-M   'P 1'
#
loop_
_entity.id
_entity.type
_entity.pdbx_description
1 polymer ?
#
loop_
_entity_poly.entity_id
_entity_poly.type
_entity_poly.pdbx_seq_one_letter_code
_entity_poly.pdbx_strand_id
1 'polypeptide(L)'
;MVRATAFLAAMLPAALAAPFSLGGSSTSDSGTFMGVPISNLNALDLIPNKYIVVYNSSFDDDAITSKMSSFAASIKKRNIGKRSLDGRSLSTSTRNFKMNNWRATVMEADDTMIMSVMNAEEVAYVEQDAKVKLSATVSQTNAPPGLVRMSHAAAGETGYVFDQTGGDGITAYIVDTGILTTHSEFQGRATFGANFVNNV
;
A
#
# COMPACT_ATOMS: atom_id res chain seq x y z
N MET A 1 -12.45 47.33 -36.93
CA MET A 1 -11.40 47.76 -37.89
C MET A 1 -10.12 47.85 -37.06
N VAL A 2 -9.06 47.07 -37.23
CA VAL A 2 -8.37 46.57 -38.43
C VAL A 2 -7.87 45.15 -38.16
N ARG A 3 -7.93 44.31 -39.20
CA ARG A 3 -7.38 42.93 -39.24
C ARG A 3 -5.88 42.98 -39.49
N ALA A 4 -5.10 42.11 -38.84
CA ALA A 4 -3.76 41.75 -39.30
C ALA A 4 -3.52 40.25 -39.07
N THR A 5 -3.73 39.50 -40.15
CA THR A 5 -3.31 38.11 -40.37
C THR A 5 -1.80 38.08 -40.58
N ALA A 6 -1.09 37.22 -39.85
CA ALA A 6 0.26 36.79 -40.21
C ALA A 6 0.36 35.27 -40.01
N PHE A 7 0.40 34.56 -41.14
CA PHE A 7 0.81 33.16 -41.23
C PHE A 7 2.33 33.11 -41.10
N LEU A 8 2.84 32.25 -40.23
CA LEU A 8 4.23 31.79 -40.29
C LEU A 8 4.25 30.27 -40.24
N ALA A 9 4.58 29.67 -41.38
CA ALA A 9 4.93 28.27 -41.50
C ALA A 9 6.40 28.08 -41.06
N ALA A 10 6.66 27.09 -40.21
CA ALA A 10 8.03 26.62 -39.98
C ALA A 10 8.04 25.13 -39.59
N MET A 11 8.36 24.32 -40.61
CA MET A 11 9.09 23.05 -40.69
C MET A 11 9.11 22.08 -39.49
N LEU A 12 8.65 20.84 -39.77
CA LEU A 12 9.11 19.60 -39.12
C LEU A 12 10.61 19.39 -39.37
N PRO A 13 11.36 18.85 -38.39
CA PRO A 13 12.47 17.95 -38.64
C PRO A 13 12.06 16.50 -38.37
N ALA A 14 12.26 15.65 -39.38
CA ALA A 14 12.26 14.21 -39.26
C ALA A 14 13.65 13.70 -38.84
N ALA A 15 13.63 12.58 -38.10
CA ALA A 15 14.69 11.57 -37.91
C ALA A 15 15.86 11.87 -36.95
N LEU A 16 16.00 11.05 -35.91
CA LEU A 16 16.97 9.93 -35.90
C LEU A 16 16.69 9.03 -34.68
N ALA A 17 16.36 7.75 -34.93
CA ALA A 17 16.45 6.73 -33.90
C ALA A 17 17.94 6.43 -33.67
N ALA A 18 18.39 6.52 -32.42
CA ALA A 18 19.70 6.03 -31.98
C ALA A 18 19.50 4.91 -30.95
N PRO A 19 20.26 3.80 -31.03
CA PRO A 19 20.22 2.74 -30.02
C PRO A 19 21.02 3.21 -28.80
N PHE A 20 20.43 3.19 -27.61
CA PHE A 20 21.19 3.38 -26.37
C PHE A 20 21.35 2.02 -25.68
N SER A 21 22.62 1.62 -25.59
CA SER A 21 23.12 0.39 -24.95
C SER A 21 23.04 0.47 -23.43
N LEU A 22 22.90 -0.71 -22.82
CA LEU A 22 22.97 -1.02 -21.40
C LEU A 22 24.18 -0.38 -20.70
N GLY A 23 23.99 0.02 -19.45
CA GLY A 23 25.09 0.29 -18.52
C GLY A 23 24.70 1.15 -17.32
N GLY A 24 23.94 0.58 -16.38
CA GLY A 24 23.65 1.21 -15.11
C GLY A 24 23.49 0.15 -14.03
N SER A 25 24.60 -0.30 -13.46
CA SER A 25 24.62 -1.17 -12.28
C SER A 25 24.04 -0.43 -11.08
N SER A 26 22.75 -0.61 -10.80
CA SER A 26 22.20 -0.42 -9.47
C SER A 26 22.16 -1.78 -8.79
N THR A 27 22.96 -1.91 -7.74
CA THR A 27 23.09 -3.06 -6.86
C THR A 27 21.72 -3.62 -6.47
N SER A 28 21.44 -4.81 -6.99
CA SER A 28 20.31 -5.67 -6.66
C SER A 28 20.37 -6.10 -5.20
N ASP A 29 19.56 -5.47 -4.33
CA ASP A 29 19.15 -6.16 -3.12
C ASP A 29 18.20 -7.29 -3.54
N SER A 30 18.71 -8.51 -3.39
CA SER A 30 18.23 -9.69 -4.10
C SER A 30 17.04 -10.28 -3.36
N GLY A 31 15.86 -9.69 -3.53
CA GLY A 31 14.62 -10.43 -3.42
C GLY A 31 14.59 -11.45 -4.57
N THR A 32 14.80 -12.73 -4.26
CA THR A 32 14.74 -13.82 -5.24
C THR A 32 13.44 -13.69 -6.05
N PHE A 33 13.56 -13.35 -7.33
CA PHE A 33 12.45 -13.25 -8.27
C PHE A 33 11.70 -14.59 -8.29
N MET A 34 10.52 -14.65 -7.67
CA MET A 34 9.77 -15.90 -7.46
C MET A 34 9.06 -16.42 -8.72
N GLY A 35 9.24 -15.80 -9.89
CA GLY A 35 8.58 -16.25 -11.14
C GLY A 35 7.05 -16.20 -11.11
N VAL A 36 6.45 -15.55 -10.11
CA VAL A 36 5.00 -15.37 -9.94
C VAL A 36 4.62 -13.96 -10.44
N PRO A 37 3.62 -13.82 -11.33
CA PRO A 37 3.15 -12.51 -11.81
C PRO A 37 2.44 -11.69 -10.71
N ILE A 38 3.19 -11.07 -9.81
CA ILE A 38 2.62 -10.18 -8.78
C ILE A 38 2.34 -8.79 -9.37
N SER A 39 1.26 -8.13 -8.93
CA SER A 39 0.90 -6.79 -9.44
C SER A 39 1.82 -5.68 -8.91
N ASN A 40 2.49 -5.90 -7.77
CA ASN A 40 3.36 -4.93 -7.10
C ASN A 40 4.86 -5.15 -7.37
N LEU A 41 5.27 -5.23 -8.64
CA LEU A 41 6.65 -5.53 -9.05
C LEU A 41 7.73 -4.58 -8.48
N ASN A 42 7.37 -3.33 -8.19
CA ASN A 42 8.29 -2.32 -7.68
C ASN A 42 8.29 -2.21 -6.14
N ALA A 43 7.55 -3.07 -5.44
CA ALA A 43 7.50 -3.04 -3.99
C ALA A 43 8.84 -3.47 -3.38
N LEU A 44 9.29 -2.71 -2.38
CA LEU A 44 10.48 -3.02 -1.60
C LEU A 44 10.08 -3.74 -0.31
N ASP A 45 11.08 -4.37 0.35
CA ASP A 45 10.89 -5.06 1.63
C ASP A 45 9.78 -6.14 1.60
N LEU A 46 9.72 -6.88 0.49
CA LEU A 46 8.78 -7.98 0.30
C LEU A 46 8.97 -9.09 1.34
N ILE A 47 7.87 -9.64 1.83
CA ILE A 47 7.86 -10.81 2.72
C ILE A 47 7.79 -12.06 1.83
N PRO A 48 8.81 -12.94 1.85
CA PRO A 48 8.81 -14.13 1.01
C PRO A 48 7.59 -15.01 1.28
N ASN A 49 7.03 -15.64 0.24
CA ASN A 49 5.92 -16.58 0.31
C ASN A 49 4.63 -16.07 1.01
N LYS A 50 4.46 -14.76 1.19
CA LYS A 50 3.26 -14.17 1.81
C LYS A 50 2.57 -13.25 0.82
N TYR A 51 1.27 -13.44 0.64
CA TYR A 51 0.51 -12.82 -0.45
C TYR A 51 -0.83 -12.29 0.03
N ILE A 52 -1.29 -11.25 -0.67
CA ILE A 52 -2.64 -10.70 -0.60
C ILE A 52 -3.33 -11.06 -1.92
N VAL A 53 -4.34 -11.92 -1.84
CA VAL A 53 -5.13 -12.37 -2.99
C VAL A 53 -6.40 -11.55 -3.03
N VAL A 54 -6.60 -10.77 -4.08
CA VAL A 54 -7.78 -9.90 -4.23
C VAL A 54 -8.74 -10.53 -5.23
N TYR A 55 -10.02 -10.60 -4.85
CA TYR A 55 -11.05 -11.24 -5.65
C TYR A 55 -11.83 -10.23 -6.48
N ASN A 56 -12.37 -10.69 -7.60
CA ASN A 56 -13.19 -9.86 -8.46
C ASN A 56 -14.54 -9.52 -7.77
N SER A 57 -14.94 -8.26 -7.92
CA SER A 57 -16.18 -7.73 -7.36
C SER A 57 -17.45 -8.17 -8.12
N SER A 58 -17.30 -8.72 -9.33
CA SER A 58 -18.42 -9.19 -10.16
C SER A 58 -19.06 -10.50 -9.70
N PHE A 59 -18.33 -11.30 -8.91
CA PHE A 59 -18.85 -12.55 -8.36
C PHE A 59 -19.67 -12.30 -7.10
N ASP A 60 -20.66 -13.16 -6.87
CA ASP A 60 -21.45 -13.15 -5.64
C ASP A 60 -20.62 -13.53 -4.40
N ASP A 61 -21.14 -13.18 -3.22
CA ASP A 61 -20.43 -13.42 -1.96
C ASP A 61 -20.23 -14.91 -1.66
N ASP A 62 -21.15 -15.78 -2.08
CA ASP A 62 -21.14 -17.20 -1.76
C ASP A 62 -20.09 -17.96 -2.59
N ALA A 63 -19.93 -17.61 -3.87
CA ALA A 63 -18.91 -18.10 -4.76
C ALA A 63 -17.51 -17.73 -4.24
N ILE A 64 -17.31 -16.47 -3.85
CA ILE A 64 -16.05 -16.02 -3.27
C ILE A 64 -15.78 -16.73 -1.93
N THR A 65 -16.77 -16.85 -1.06
CA THR A 65 -16.62 -17.53 0.25
C THR A 65 -16.28 -19.01 0.08
N SER A 66 -16.90 -19.68 -0.89
CA SER A 66 -16.60 -21.07 -1.25
C SER A 66 -15.18 -21.21 -1.79
N LYS A 67 -14.74 -20.28 -2.65
CA LYS A 67 -13.37 -20.26 -3.18
C LYS A 67 -12.34 -20.01 -2.09
N MET A 68 -12.54 -19.02 -1.22
CA MET A 68 -11.71 -18.76 -0.04
C MET A 68 -11.57 -20.01 0.84
N SER A 69 -12.67 -20.74 1.07
CA SER A 69 -12.65 -21.97 1.85
C SER A 69 -11.85 -23.09 1.19
N SER A 70 -11.97 -23.22 -0.14
CA SER A 70 -11.18 -24.20 -0.91
C SER A 70 -9.68 -23.91 -0.85
N PHE A 71 -9.28 -22.64 -0.92
CA PHE A 71 -7.89 -22.22 -0.77
C PHE A 71 -7.41 -22.43 0.66
N ALA A 72 -8.21 -22.06 1.67
CA ALA A 72 -7.86 -22.28 3.07
C ALA A 72 -7.60 -23.77 3.37
N ALA A 73 -8.45 -24.68 2.86
CA ALA A 73 -8.25 -26.12 3.01
C ALA A 73 -6.96 -26.62 2.32
N SER A 74 -6.65 -26.09 1.14
CA SER A 74 -5.44 -26.41 0.39
C SER A 74 -4.18 -25.91 1.11
N ILE A 75 -4.18 -24.66 1.57
CA ILE A 75 -3.11 -24.06 2.37
C ILE A 75 -2.87 -24.86 3.64
N LYS A 76 -3.93 -25.19 4.38
CA LYS A 76 -3.83 -25.95 5.63
C LYS A 76 -3.11 -27.28 5.45
N LYS A 77 -3.38 -28.00 4.34
CA LYS A 77 -2.73 -29.28 4.05
C LYS A 77 -1.31 -29.11 3.51
N ARG A 78 -1.11 -28.17 2.57
CA ARG A 78 0.15 -28.01 1.82
C ARG A 78 1.27 -27.39 2.64
N ASN A 79 0.95 -26.54 3.62
CA ASN A 79 1.96 -25.80 4.37
C ASN A 79 2.51 -26.57 5.58
N ILE A 80 1.94 -27.73 5.91
CA ILE A 80 2.43 -28.57 7.01
C ILE A 80 3.90 -28.95 6.74
N GLY A 81 4.78 -28.58 7.67
CA GLY A 81 6.21 -28.88 7.58
C GLY A 81 6.99 -28.07 6.54
N LYS A 82 6.34 -27.18 5.79
CA LYS A 82 7.02 -26.31 4.82
C LYS A 82 7.58 -25.06 5.47
N ARG A 83 8.68 -24.57 4.90
CA ARG A 83 9.33 -23.33 5.31
C ARG A 83 9.37 -22.35 4.15
N SER A 84 9.18 -21.09 4.49
CA SER A 84 9.37 -19.93 3.61
C SER A 84 10.86 -19.71 3.32
N LEU A 85 11.19 -18.90 2.31
CA LEU A 85 12.58 -18.60 1.92
C LEU A 85 13.38 -17.89 3.02
N ASP A 86 12.71 -17.15 3.90
CA ASP A 86 13.29 -16.54 5.11
C ASP A 86 13.36 -17.51 6.31
N GLY A 87 13.11 -18.79 6.09
CA GLY A 87 13.33 -19.86 7.07
C GLY A 87 12.22 -20.01 8.12
N ARG A 88 11.18 -19.17 8.15
CA ARG A 88 10.00 -19.36 9.01
C ARG A 88 9.09 -20.47 8.47
N SER A 89 8.35 -21.16 9.35
CA SER A 89 7.32 -22.11 8.91
C SER A 89 6.20 -21.37 8.18
N LEU A 90 5.70 -21.94 7.09
CA LEU A 90 4.56 -21.36 6.39
C LEU A 90 3.28 -21.50 7.24
N SER A 91 2.51 -20.42 7.34
CA SER A 91 1.23 -20.41 8.05
C SER A 91 0.25 -21.40 7.41
N THR A 92 -0.40 -22.23 8.22
CA THR A 92 -1.49 -23.13 7.79
C THR A 92 -2.86 -22.44 7.80
N SER A 93 -2.92 -21.18 8.23
CA SER A 93 -4.13 -20.39 8.32
C SER A 93 -4.12 -19.23 7.32
N THR A 94 -5.30 -18.89 6.83
CA THR A 94 -5.58 -17.74 5.98
C THR A 94 -6.38 -16.70 6.75
N ARG A 95 -6.30 -15.43 6.34
CA ARG A 95 -7.14 -14.35 6.89
C ARG A 95 -7.93 -13.70 5.78
N ASN A 96 -9.25 -13.66 5.93
CA ASN A 96 -10.13 -13.05 4.95
C ASN A 96 -10.52 -11.63 5.38
N PHE A 97 -10.64 -10.75 4.40
CA PHE A 97 -11.04 -9.36 4.56
C PHE A 97 -12.19 -9.08 3.60
N LYS A 98 -13.19 -8.35 4.09
CA LYS A 98 -14.30 -7.85 3.28
C LYS A 98 -14.58 -6.40 3.68
N MET A 99 -14.58 -5.52 2.69
CA MET A 99 -14.94 -4.11 2.82
C MET A 99 -15.87 -3.77 1.66
N ASN A 100 -17.18 -3.73 1.93
CA ASN A 100 -18.20 -3.69 0.88
C ASN A 100 -18.00 -4.82 -0.13
N ASN A 101 -17.82 -4.49 -1.41
CA ASN A 101 -17.56 -5.46 -2.49
C ASN A 101 -16.07 -5.79 -2.66
N TRP A 102 -15.17 -5.12 -1.94
CA TRP A 102 -13.76 -5.48 -1.95
C TRP A 102 -13.52 -6.66 -1.02
N ARG A 103 -12.93 -7.72 -1.55
CA ARG A 103 -12.70 -8.99 -0.85
C ARG A 103 -11.27 -9.40 -1.07
N ALA A 104 -10.59 -9.80 0.00
CA ALA A 104 -9.21 -10.25 -0.08
C ALA A 104 -8.93 -11.39 0.90
N THR A 105 -7.94 -12.22 0.58
CA THR A 105 -7.39 -13.22 1.50
C THR A 105 -5.89 -13.03 1.61
N VAL A 106 -5.41 -12.91 2.84
CA VAL A 106 -3.98 -13.01 3.15
C VAL A 106 -3.65 -14.48 3.39
N MET A 107 -2.66 -14.98 2.66
CA MET A 107 -2.20 -16.36 2.76
C MET A 107 -0.70 -16.48 2.54
N GLU A 108 -0.14 -17.57 3.04
CA GLU A 108 1.24 -17.93 2.76
C GLU A 108 1.27 -19.15 1.86
N ALA A 109 2.03 -19.13 0.78
CA ALA A 109 1.96 -20.15 -0.26
C ALA A 109 3.33 -20.41 -0.89
N ASP A 110 3.55 -21.66 -1.27
CA ASP A 110 4.61 -22.00 -2.22
C ASP A 110 4.24 -21.53 -3.63
N ASP A 111 5.25 -21.44 -4.50
CA ASP A 111 5.11 -20.91 -5.86
C ASP A 111 4.05 -21.67 -6.68
N THR A 112 3.99 -22.99 -6.53
CA THR A 112 3.01 -23.81 -7.26
C THR A 112 1.57 -23.53 -6.81
N MET A 113 1.38 -23.29 -5.51
CA MET A 113 0.08 -22.98 -4.93
C MET A 113 -0.37 -21.58 -5.35
N ILE A 114 0.48 -20.57 -5.25
CA ILE A 114 0.08 -19.21 -5.60
C ILE A 114 -0.19 -19.06 -7.11
N MET A 115 0.53 -19.80 -7.96
CA MET A 115 0.21 -19.90 -9.39
C MET A 115 -1.16 -20.52 -9.62
N SER A 116 -1.55 -21.55 -8.86
CA SER A 116 -2.90 -22.12 -8.97
C SER A 116 -4.00 -21.15 -8.52
N VAL A 117 -3.72 -20.35 -7.48
CA VAL A 117 -4.64 -19.33 -6.98
C VAL A 117 -4.84 -18.22 -8.02
N MET A 118 -3.75 -17.75 -8.62
CA MET A 118 -3.79 -16.68 -9.61
C MET A 118 -4.56 -17.06 -10.88
N ASN A 119 -4.58 -18.34 -11.24
CA ASN A 119 -5.33 -18.84 -12.40
C ASN A 119 -6.81 -19.08 -12.11
N ALA A 120 -7.29 -18.87 -10.88
CA ALA A 120 -8.70 -18.99 -10.57
C ALA A 120 -9.49 -17.78 -11.10
N GLU A 121 -10.62 -18.04 -11.76
CA GLU A 121 -11.45 -17.01 -12.41
C GLU A 121 -11.98 -15.96 -11.41
N GLU A 122 -12.13 -16.34 -10.15
CA GLU A 122 -12.59 -15.44 -9.08
C GLU A 122 -11.51 -14.47 -8.60
N VAL A 123 -10.23 -14.72 -8.90
CA VAL A 123 -9.09 -13.90 -8.47
C VAL A 123 -8.85 -12.79 -9.49
N ALA A 124 -8.84 -11.55 -9.01
CA ALA A 124 -8.55 -10.38 -9.85
C ALA A 124 -7.04 -10.18 -10.02
N TYR A 125 -6.30 -10.23 -8.92
CA TYR A 125 -4.84 -10.13 -8.92
C TYR A 125 -4.26 -10.62 -7.58
N VAL A 126 -2.94 -10.81 -7.57
CA VAL A 126 -2.17 -11.19 -6.39
C VAL A 126 -1.06 -10.17 -6.17
N GLU A 127 -0.96 -9.69 -4.92
CA GLU A 127 0.14 -8.86 -4.44
C GLU A 127 1.00 -9.64 -3.48
N GLN A 128 2.31 -9.42 -3.51
CA GLN A 128 3.19 -9.90 -2.46
C GLN A 128 3.12 -8.96 -1.26
N ASP A 129 3.00 -9.51 -0.05
CA ASP A 129 2.96 -8.72 1.17
C ASP A 129 4.31 -8.04 1.40
N ALA A 130 4.28 -6.78 1.84
CA ALA A 130 5.47 -5.92 1.94
C ALA A 130 5.49 -5.22 3.29
N LYS A 131 6.68 -5.00 3.84
CA LYS A 131 6.82 -4.23 5.08
C LYS A 131 6.68 -2.74 4.77
N VAL A 132 5.78 -2.08 5.48
CA VAL A 132 5.72 -0.62 5.53
C VAL A 132 6.55 -0.16 6.73
N LYS A 133 7.37 0.88 6.52
CA LYS A 133 8.22 1.48 7.55
C LYS A 133 7.87 2.97 7.66
N LEU A 134 8.01 3.52 8.86
CA LEU A 134 8.00 4.98 9.02
C LEU A 134 9.13 5.58 8.18
N SER A 135 8.85 6.71 7.54
CA SER A 135 9.92 7.52 6.97
C SER A 135 10.93 7.85 8.07
N ALA A 136 12.23 7.76 7.76
CA ALA A 136 13.26 8.03 8.75
C ALA A 136 13.04 9.38 9.43
N THR A 137 13.12 9.42 10.76
CA THR A 137 12.95 10.65 11.53
C THR A 137 14.10 11.61 11.19
N VAL A 138 13.82 12.62 10.38
CA VAL A 138 14.76 13.71 10.12
C VAL A 138 14.40 14.86 11.05
N SER A 139 15.32 15.19 11.96
CA SER A 139 15.17 16.38 12.79
C SER A 139 15.54 17.62 11.98
N GLN A 140 14.59 18.53 11.79
CA GLN A 140 14.86 19.84 11.20
C GLN A 140 15.10 20.86 12.32
N THR A 141 16.37 21.17 12.56
CA THR A 141 16.76 22.27 13.45
C THR A 141 16.15 23.59 12.94
N ASN A 142 15.43 24.30 13.81
CA ASN A 142 14.70 25.54 13.50
C ASN A 142 13.53 25.38 12.50
N ALA A 143 12.82 24.25 12.52
CA ALA A 143 11.59 24.09 11.74
C ALA A 143 10.58 25.23 12.05
N PRO A 144 10.08 25.97 11.04
CA PRO A 144 9.07 27.00 11.24
C PRO A 144 7.76 26.38 11.77
N PRO A 145 6.98 27.09 12.60
CA PRO A 145 5.71 26.59 13.10
C PRO A 145 4.71 26.42 11.94
N GLY A 146 4.41 25.16 11.60
CA GLY A 146 3.60 24.82 10.42
C GLY A 146 2.17 25.38 10.45
N LEU A 147 1.59 25.57 11.64
CA LEU A 147 0.21 26.04 11.81
C LEU A 147 -0.01 27.48 11.31
N VAL A 148 1.01 28.34 11.39
CA VAL A 148 0.92 29.73 10.90
C VAL A 148 0.69 29.73 9.39
N ARG A 149 1.45 28.89 8.66
CA ARG A 149 1.36 28.75 7.20
C ARG A 149 0.06 28.10 6.72
N MET A 150 -0.60 27.31 7.57
CA MET A 150 -1.91 26.75 7.27
C MET A 150 -3.04 27.78 7.41
N SER A 151 -2.87 28.77 8.29
CA SER A 151 -3.89 29.77 8.63
C SER A 151 -3.71 31.12 7.94
N HIS A 152 -2.53 31.41 7.37
CA HIS A 152 -2.21 32.67 6.70
C HIS A 152 -1.66 32.43 5.30
N ALA A 153 -2.17 33.20 4.32
CA ALA A 153 -1.70 33.14 2.94
C ALA A 153 -0.34 33.86 2.74
N ALA A 154 -0.09 34.94 3.49
CA ALA A 154 1.16 35.70 3.43
C ALA A 154 2.24 35.08 4.34
N ALA A 155 3.51 35.23 3.94
CA ALA A 155 4.64 34.83 4.76
C ALA A 155 4.98 35.91 5.82
N GLY A 156 5.58 35.49 6.93
CA GLY A 156 6.04 36.39 8.00
C GLY A 156 4.98 36.73 9.05
N GLU A 157 3.76 36.23 8.91
CA GLU A 157 2.71 36.33 9.91
C GLU A 157 3.03 35.51 11.17
N THR A 158 2.32 35.79 12.27
CA THR A 158 2.46 35.09 13.55
C THR A 158 1.11 34.63 14.09
N GLY A 159 1.12 33.57 14.91
CA GLY A 159 -0.11 33.00 15.48
C GLY A 159 -0.83 32.01 14.55
N TYR A 160 -1.84 31.34 15.10
CA TYR A 160 -2.67 30.36 14.38
C TYR A 160 -4.12 30.82 14.46
N VAL A 161 -4.68 31.21 13.31
CA VAL A 161 -6.09 31.58 13.19
C VAL A 161 -6.87 30.34 12.79
N PHE A 162 -7.84 29.94 13.61
CA PHE A 162 -8.68 28.79 13.35
C PHE A 162 -10.11 29.06 13.81
N ASP A 163 -11.06 28.37 13.19
CA ASP A 163 -12.44 28.33 13.65
C ASP A 163 -12.52 27.41 14.88
N GLN A 164 -13.11 27.90 15.97
CA GLN A 164 -13.27 27.12 17.21
C GLN A 164 -14.15 25.88 17.03
N THR A 165 -15.04 25.89 16.04
CA THR A 165 -15.86 24.73 15.64
C THR A 165 -15.15 23.82 14.64
N GLY A 166 -13.93 24.18 14.24
CA GLY A 166 -13.12 23.44 13.27
C GLY A 166 -12.87 22.01 13.73
N GLY A 167 -13.46 21.04 13.01
CA GLY A 167 -13.33 19.62 13.32
C GLY A 167 -14.48 19.02 14.11
N ASP A 168 -15.48 19.83 14.52
CA ASP A 168 -16.66 19.31 15.22
C ASP A 168 -17.41 18.30 14.34
N GLY A 169 -17.73 17.14 14.93
CA GLY A 169 -18.40 16.03 14.24
C GLY A 169 -17.50 15.22 13.28
N ILE A 170 -16.21 15.57 13.15
CA ILE A 170 -15.26 14.83 12.31
C ILE A 170 -14.57 13.74 13.13
N THR A 171 -14.49 12.53 12.57
CA THR A 171 -13.66 11.45 13.10
C THR A 171 -12.42 11.28 12.20
N ALA A 172 -11.23 11.44 12.77
CA ALA A 172 -9.97 11.18 12.09
C ALA A 172 -9.43 9.80 12.50
N TYR A 173 -9.11 8.95 11.51
CA TYR A 173 -8.45 7.67 11.74
C TYR A 173 -6.94 7.82 11.54
N ILE A 174 -6.17 7.44 12.55
CA ILE A 174 -4.71 7.45 12.51
C ILE A 174 -4.21 6.01 12.56
N VAL A 175 -3.48 5.60 11.52
CA VAL A 175 -2.78 4.31 11.46
C VAL A 175 -1.29 4.60 11.60
N ASP A 176 -0.78 4.39 12.81
CA ASP A 176 0.62 4.64 13.16
C ASP A 176 1.07 3.55 14.16
N THR A 177 2.29 3.69 14.66
CA THR A 177 2.93 2.89 15.70
C THR A 177 2.26 3.01 17.08
N GLY A 178 1.44 4.05 17.30
CA GLY A 178 0.68 4.26 18.53
C GLY A 178 0.70 5.73 18.98
N ILE A 179 -0.16 6.07 19.94
CA ILE A 179 -0.24 7.40 20.56
C ILE A 179 -0.49 7.29 22.07
N LEU A 180 -0.12 8.32 22.84
CA LEU A 180 -0.47 8.42 24.26
C LEU A 180 -1.88 9.03 24.40
N THR A 181 -2.92 8.21 24.31
CA THR A 181 -4.33 8.68 24.36
C THR A 181 -4.68 9.45 25.64
N THR A 182 -3.94 9.23 26.73
CA THR A 182 -4.10 9.92 28.02
C THR A 182 -3.47 11.31 28.07
N HIS A 183 -2.82 11.77 26.99
CA HIS A 183 -2.24 13.11 26.94
C HIS A 183 -3.32 14.19 27.06
N SER A 184 -3.07 15.21 27.89
CA SER A 184 -4.05 16.25 28.21
C SER A 184 -4.54 17.04 26.98
N GLU A 185 -3.69 17.21 25.97
CA GLU A 185 -4.03 17.92 24.71
C GLU A 185 -5.09 17.18 23.86
N PHE A 186 -5.21 15.86 24.01
CA PHE A 186 -6.28 15.14 23.34
C PHE A 186 -7.64 15.42 23.97
N GLN A 187 -7.68 15.83 25.26
CA GLN A 187 -8.91 16.17 25.97
C GLN A 187 -9.99 15.07 25.86
N GLY A 188 -9.57 13.80 25.88
CA GLY A 188 -10.44 12.64 25.74
C GLY A 188 -10.93 12.33 24.32
N ARG A 189 -10.50 13.09 23.29
CA ARG A 189 -10.91 12.88 21.88
C ARG A 189 -10.21 11.70 21.20
N ALA A 190 -9.12 11.19 21.77
CA ALA A 190 -8.34 10.11 21.19
C ALA A 190 -8.63 8.78 21.90
N THR A 191 -8.94 7.75 21.13
CA THR A 191 -9.17 6.39 21.62
C THR A 191 -8.54 5.37 20.67
N PHE A 192 -8.07 4.24 21.18
CA PHE A 192 -7.62 3.14 20.33
C PHE A 192 -8.81 2.43 19.69
N GLY A 193 -8.86 2.40 18.36
CA GLY A 193 -9.82 1.59 17.60
C GLY A 193 -9.39 0.13 17.47
N ALA A 194 -8.08 -0.12 17.30
CA ALA A 194 -7.49 -1.44 17.26
C ALA A 194 -6.01 -1.37 17.68
N ASN A 195 -5.50 -2.46 18.25
CA ASN A 195 -4.08 -2.68 18.53
C ASN A 195 -3.65 -4.03 17.95
N PHE A 196 -2.55 -4.03 17.19
CA PHE A 196 -2.03 -5.20 16.48
C PHE A 196 -0.64 -5.65 16.96
N VAL A 197 -0.09 -5.02 17.99
CA VAL A 197 1.28 -5.26 18.48
C VAL A 197 1.27 -6.00 19.82
N ASN A 198 0.34 -5.68 20.71
CA ASN A 198 0.23 -6.30 22.05
C ASN A 198 -1.22 -6.29 22.57
N ASN A 199 -1.46 -7.07 23.62
CA ASN A 199 -2.67 -6.96 24.43
C ASN A 199 -2.45 -5.81 25.44
N VAL A 200 -3.12 -4.68 25.23
CA VAL A 200 -3.20 -3.55 26.16
C VAL A 200 -4.53 -3.55 26.88
#